data_AF-A0A0A3HTZ2-F1
#
_entry.id   AF-A0A0A3HTZ2-F1
#
_cell.length_a   1.000
_cell.length_b   1.000
_cell.length_c   1.000
_cell.angle_alpha   90.00
_cell.angle_beta   90.00
_cell.angle_gamma   90.00
#
_symmetry.space_group_name_H-M   'P 1'
#
loop_
_entity.id
_entity.type
_entity.pdbx_description
1 polymer ?
#
loop_
_entity_poly.entity_id
_entity_poly.type
_entity_poly.pdbx_seq_one_letter_code
_entity_poly.pdbx_strand_id
1 'polypeptide(L)'
;MLTMRYSVSTVRTIHSVLNGAIHAAVEDEILIRNKISKINLPQFKSKRHEVSEEDILNESEIANLLNYVKENESETHFTLILLLASTGMRKGEAMALRWNDVDFPNEIISIKRTRDHLGERSTKTDNSERTIDVSTSLLKHLKKYKIWAAQKKLINGAKLNEDDHILINASTTGPIARMFPNQLMERVFEKGVIKRVTPHALRHTYASLLIAKGIPVQQWRNSLEIP
;
A
#
# COMPACT_ATOMS: atom_id res chain seq x y z
N MET A 1 -5.66 -34.18 5.73
CA MET A 1 -5.26 -34.07 7.15
C MET A 1 -4.85 -32.65 7.53
N LEU A 2 -3.86 -32.01 6.88
CA LEU A 2 -3.49 -30.60 7.18
C LEU A 2 -4.57 -29.57 6.77
N THR A 3 -5.27 -29.81 5.65
CA THR A 3 -6.37 -28.95 5.19
C THR A 3 -7.63 -29.00 6.05
N MET A 4 -7.70 -29.90 7.03
CA MET A 4 -8.77 -29.93 8.03
C MET A 4 -8.55 -28.91 9.15
N ARG A 5 -7.32 -28.40 9.30
CA ARG A 5 -6.94 -27.43 10.35
C ARG A 5 -6.48 -26.08 9.79
N TYR A 6 -5.91 -26.07 8.59
CA TYR A 6 -5.40 -24.86 7.95
C TYR A 6 -6.09 -24.64 6.62
N SER A 7 -6.21 -23.36 6.22
CA SER A 7 -6.67 -23.01 4.88
C SER A 7 -5.76 -23.64 3.82
N VAL A 8 -6.34 -23.95 2.66
CA VAL A 8 -5.57 -24.55 1.56
C VAL A 8 -4.42 -23.63 1.10
N SER A 9 -4.60 -22.31 1.16
CA SER A 9 -3.52 -21.35 0.86
C SER A 9 -2.35 -21.50 1.83
N THR A 10 -2.62 -21.60 3.13
CA THR A 10 -1.60 -21.84 4.16
C THR A 10 -0.87 -23.17 3.93
N VAL A 11 -1.61 -24.24 3.63
CA VAL A 11 -1.00 -25.56 3.32
C VAL A 11 -0.09 -25.49 2.09
N ARG A 12 -0.49 -24.74 1.05
CA ARG A 12 0.35 -24.53 -0.15
C ARG A 12 1.60 -23.70 0.14
N THR A 13 1.49 -22.65 0.95
CA THR A 13 2.66 -21.86 1.37
C THR A 13 3.66 -22.73 2.11
N ILE A 14 3.19 -23.53 3.09
CA ILE A 14 4.03 -24.46 3.84
C ILE A 14 4.71 -25.47 2.90
N HIS A 15 3.94 -26.09 1.99
CA HIS A 15 4.50 -27.02 1.01
C HIS A 15 5.53 -26.36 0.10
N SER A 16 5.27 -25.14 -0.39
CA SER A 16 6.22 -24.42 -1.24
C SER A 16 7.54 -24.13 -0.54
N VAL A 17 7.48 -23.71 0.73
CA VAL A 17 8.69 -23.46 1.55
C VAL A 17 9.47 -24.76 1.77
N LEU A 18 8.80 -25.84 2.19
CA LEU A 18 9.43 -27.15 2.39
C LEU A 18 10.02 -27.71 1.09
N ASN A 19 9.28 -27.58 -0.02
CA ASN A 19 9.72 -28.06 -1.32
C ASN A 19 10.98 -27.31 -1.78
N GLY A 20 11.04 -25.99 -1.58
CA GLY A 20 12.22 -25.18 -1.88
C GLY A 20 13.43 -25.60 -1.03
N ALA A 21 13.26 -25.77 0.28
CA ALA A 21 14.34 -26.18 1.18
C ALA A 21 14.92 -27.56 0.83
N ILE A 22 14.06 -28.55 0.54
CA ILE A 22 14.50 -29.90 0.15
C ILE A 22 15.12 -29.89 -1.24
N HIS A 23 14.64 -29.03 -2.14
CA HIS A 23 15.26 -28.88 -3.45
C HIS A 23 16.70 -28.37 -3.33
N ALA A 24 16.93 -27.32 -2.53
CA ALA A 24 18.28 -26.82 -2.26
C ALA A 24 19.18 -27.89 -1.63
N ALA A 25 18.68 -28.67 -0.67
CA ALA A 25 19.44 -29.77 -0.08
C ALA A 25 19.77 -30.91 -1.07
N VAL A 26 19.01 -31.05 -2.16
CA VAL A 26 19.34 -31.98 -3.24
C VAL A 26 20.40 -31.38 -4.18
N GLU A 27 20.32 -30.08 -4.46
CA GLU A 27 21.36 -29.38 -5.23
C GLU A 27 22.71 -29.37 -4.50
N ASP A 28 22.70 -29.24 -3.17
CA ASP A 28 23.88 -29.34 -2.31
C ASP A 28 24.34 -30.78 -2.05
N GLU A 29 23.74 -31.77 -2.73
CA GLU A 29 24.04 -33.21 -2.60
C GLU A 29 23.87 -33.80 -1.18
N ILE A 30 23.26 -33.05 -0.25
CA ILE A 30 22.93 -33.52 1.10
C ILE A 30 21.84 -34.61 1.03
N LEU A 31 20.92 -34.48 0.07
CA LEU A 31 19.84 -35.43 -0.18
C LEU A 31 19.87 -35.92 -1.62
N ILE A 32 19.57 -37.20 -1.81
CA ILE A 32 19.60 -37.83 -3.15
C ILE A 32 18.46 -37.32 -4.05
N ARG A 33 17.27 -37.03 -3.48
CA ARG A 33 16.10 -36.57 -4.26
C ARG A 33 15.01 -35.95 -3.40
N ASN A 34 14.26 -35.02 -4.00
CA ASN A 34 13.09 -34.40 -3.40
C ASN A 34 11.81 -35.23 -3.67
N LYS A 35 11.34 -35.97 -2.65
CA LYS A 35 10.11 -36.78 -2.72
C LYS A 35 8.81 -35.96 -2.57
N ILE A 36 8.90 -34.73 -2.06
CA ILE A 36 7.74 -33.88 -1.73
C ILE A 36 7.22 -33.16 -2.98
N SER A 37 8.07 -33.00 -4.00
CA SER A 37 7.75 -32.42 -5.31
C SER A 37 6.57 -33.10 -6.03
N LYS A 38 6.32 -34.39 -5.78
CA LYS A 38 5.26 -35.18 -6.41
C LYS A 38 3.98 -35.29 -5.57
N ILE A 39 3.92 -34.63 -4.41
CA ILE A 39 2.73 -34.67 -3.57
C ILE A 39 1.63 -33.84 -4.24
N ASN A 40 0.55 -34.51 -4.62
CA ASN A 40 -0.66 -33.85 -5.10
C ASN A 40 -1.32 -33.10 -3.94
N LEU A 41 -1.15 -31.79 -3.92
CA LEU A 41 -1.91 -30.93 -3.02
C LEU A 41 -3.37 -30.84 -3.49
N PRO A 42 -4.33 -30.74 -2.56
CA PRO A 42 -5.72 -30.50 -2.92
C PRO A 42 -5.80 -29.28 -3.85
N GLN A 43 -6.58 -29.42 -4.93
CA GLN A 43 -6.81 -28.32 -5.85
C GLN A 43 -7.44 -27.18 -5.06
N PHE A 44 -6.69 -26.09 -4.94
CA PHE A 44 -7.30 -24.83 -4.63
C PHE A 44 -8.03 -24.43 -5.90
N LYS A 45 -9.33 -24.71 -5.96
CA LYS A 45 -10.20 -23.77 -6.65
C LYS A 45 -10.04 -22.51 -5.84
N SER A 46 -9.09 -21.64 -6.20
CA SER A 46 -9.24 -20.28 -5.76
C SER A 46 -10.63 -19.93 -6.29
N LYS A 47 -11.57 -19.68 -5.38
CA LYS A 47 -12.28 -18.45 -5.58
C LYS A 47 -11.14 -17.45 -5.62
N ARG A 48 -10.67 -17.07 -6.82
CA ARG A 48 -10.08 -15.74 -6.96
C ARG A 48 -11.07 -14.91 -6.16
N HIS A 49 -10.62 -14.22 -5.11
CA HIS A 49 -11.43 -13.14 -4.59
C HIS A 49 -11.56 -12.21 -5.79
N GLU A 50 -12.58 -12.45 -6.60
CA GLU A 50 -13.12 -11.46 -7.50
C GLU A 50 -13.44 -10.34 -6.55
N VAL A 51 -12.74 -9.23 -6.76
CA VAL A 51 -12.94 -8.01 -5.98
C VAL A 51 -14.44 -7.76 -6.03
N SER A 52 -15.11 -7.96 -4.90
CA SER A 52 -16.55 -7.81 -4.83
C SER A 52 -16.88 -6.34 -4.59
N GLU A 53 -18.15 -5.96 -4.74
CA GLU A 53 -18.58 -4.62 -4.34
C GLU A 53 -18.33 -4.34 -2.84
N GLU A 54 -18.18 -5.38 -2.01
CA GLU A 54 -17.83 -5.24 -0.59
C GLU A 54 -16.38 -4.79 -0.38
N ASP A 55 -15.49 -5.08 -1.34
CA ASP A 55 -14.06 -4.75 -1.31
C ASP A 55 -13.74 -3.36 -1.90
N ILE A 56 -14.74 -2.64 -2.40
CA ILE A 56 -14.62 -1.33 -3.07
C ILE A 56 -15.45 -0.29 -2.33
N LEU A 57 -14.93 0.93 -2.17
CA LEU A 57 -15.71 2.06 -1.68
C LEU A 57 -16.37 2.79 -2.85
N ASN A 58 -17.58 3.28 -2.66
CA ASN A 58 -18.20 4.19 -3.63
C ASN A 58 -17.71 5.64 -3.45
N GLU A 59 -18.10 6.55 -4.35
CA GLU A 59 -17.64 7.95 -4.31
C GLU A 59 -18.03 8.68 -3.01
N SER A 60 -19.22 8.41 -2.45
CA SER A 60 -19.65 9.05 -1.19
C SER A 60 -18.92 8.50 0.03
N GLU A 61 -18.62 7.20 0.07
CA GLU A 61 -17.80 6.58 1.11
C GLU A 61 -16.36 7.11 1.09
N ILE A 62 -15.77 7.34 -0.09
CA ILE A 62 -14.44 7.97 -0.20
C ILE A 62 -14.48 9.40 0.32
N ALA A 63 -15.49 10.19 -0.06
CA ALA A 63 -15.64 11.56 0.41
C ALA A 63 -15.80 11.61 1.94
N ASN A 64 -16.63 10.74 2.51
CA ASN A 64 -16.81 10.61 3.96
C ASN A 64 -15.52 10.23 4.66
N LEU A 65 -14.78 9.26 4.11
CA LEU A 65 -13.47 8.84 4.64
C LEU A 65 -12.48 10.02 4.63
N LEU A 66 -12.35 10.74 3.52
CA LEU A 66 -11.43 11.87 3.41
C LEU A 66 -11.78 13.00 4.38
N ASN A 67 -13.07 13.38 4.46
CA ASN A 67 -13.54 14.41 5.37
C ASN A 67 -13.33 14.02 6.83
N TYR A 68 -13.72 12.80 7.21
CA TYR A 68 -13.54 12.31 8.58
C TYR A 68 -12.07 12.33 9.00
N VAL A 69 -11.17 11.81 8.17
CA VAL A 69 -9.73 11.76 8.47
C VAL A 69 -9.13 13.17 8.49
N LYS A 70 -9.58 14.09 7.63
CA LYS A 70 -9.14 15.48 7.65
C LYS A 70 -9.49 16.19 8.96
N GLU A 71 -10.66 15.91 9.52
CA GLU A 71 -11.19 16.59 10.71
C GLU A 71 -10.77 15.94 12.03
N ASN A 72 -10.60 14.62 12.06
CA ASN A 72 -10.50 13.84 13.30
C ASN A 72 -9.15 13.12 13.48
N GLU A 73 -8.29 13.12 12.47
CA GLU A 73 -7.04 12.36 12.47
C GLU A 73 -5.81 13.22 12.19
N SER A 74 -4.63 12.65 12.38
CA SER A 74 -3.37 13.37 12.15
C SER A 74 -3.16 13.75 10.68
N GLU A 75 -2.38 14.82 10.43
CA GLU A 75 -1.93 15.20 9.09
C GLU A 75 -1.30 14.05 8.30
N THR A 76 -0.56 13.16 8.99
CA THR A 76 0.01 11.96 8.36
C THR A 76 -1.07 10.95 7.96
N HIS A 77 -2.12 10.76 8.76
CA HIS A 77 -3.25 9.90 8.40
C HIS A 77 -3.98 10.44 7.17
N PHE A 78 -4.28 11.74 7.14
CA PHE A 78 -4.93 12.37 6.00
C PHE A 78 -4.09 12.26 4.73
N THR A 79 -2.79 12.58 4.82
CA THR A 79 -1.86 12.47 3.69
C THR A 79 -1.75 11.04 3.17
N LEU A 80 -1.71 10.03 4.05
CA LEU A 80 -1.70 8.61 3.67
C LEU A 80 -2.96 8.23 2.88
N ILE A 81 -4.15 8.55 3.40
CA ILE A 81 -5.41 8.19 2.74
C ILE A 81 -5.56 8.92 1.41
N LEU A 82 -5.21 10.21 1.37
CA LEU A 82 -5.25 11.01 0.16
C LEU A 82 -4.34 10.42 -0.92
N LEU A 83 -3.10 10.05 -0.59
CA LEU A 83 -2.19 9.37 -1.52
C LEU A 83 -2.79 8.08 -2.07
N LEU A 84 -3.31 7.21 -1.19
CA LEU A 84 -3.85 5.91 -1.61
C LEU A 84 -5.10 6.06 -2.50
N ALA A 85 -6.01 6.96 -2.14
CA ALA A 85 -7.25 7.19 -2.87
C ALA A 85 -7.03 7.87 -4.23
N SER A 86 -6.04 8.77 -4.33
CA SER A 86 -5.78 9.55 -5.54
C SER A 86 -4.84 8.89 -6.55
N THR A 87 -4.03 7.91 -6.13
CA THR A 87 -3.03 7.27 -7.00
C THR A 87 -3.24 5.76 -7.17
N GLY A 88 -4.07 5.16 -6.32
CA GLY A 88 -4.24 3.71 -6.24
C GLY A 88 -2.95 2.96 -5.90
N MET A 89 -1.88 3.60 -5.41
CA MET A 89 -0.63 2.92 -5.06
C MET A 89 -0.85 1.90 -3.93
N ARG A 90 0.02 0.89 -3.83
CA ARG A 90 -0.05 -0.07 -2.72
C ARG A 90 0.35 0.62 -1.42
N LYS A 91 -0.26 0.23 -0.29
CA LYS A 91 0.12 0.78 1.03
C LYS A 91 1.62 0.69 1.34
N GLY A 92 2.28 -0.39 0.93
CA GLY A 92 3.72 -0.55 1.12
C GLY A 92 4.56 0.40 0.26
N GLU A 93 4.06 0.77 -0.92
CA GLU A 93 4.68 1.78 -1.80
C GLU A 93 4.53 3.17 -1.15
N ALA A 94 3.31 3.54 -0.72
CA ALA A 94 3.06 4.81 -0.02
C ALA A 94 3.93 4.97 1.24
N MET A 95 4.08 3.89 2.01
CA MET A 95 4.92 3.85 3.22
C MET A 95 6.42 3.95 2.96
N ALA A 96 6.87 3.70 1.73
CA ALA A 96 8.28 3.72 1.33
C ALA A 96 8.65 4.98 0.51
N LEU A 97 7.66 5.82 0.16
CA LEU A 97 7.88 7.06 -0.57
C LEU A 97 8.78 8.01 0.20
N ARG A 98 9.73 8.61 -0.51
CA ARG A 98 10.62 9.67 -0.04
C ARG A 98 10.35 10.96 -0.80
N TRP A 99 10.84 12.08 -0.29
CA TRP A 99 10.62 13.38 -0.94
C TRP A 99 11.26 13.47 -2.33
N ASN A 100 12.41 12.83 -2.54
CA ASN A 100 13.06 12.72 -3.86
C ASN A 100 12.33 11.81 -4.86
N ASP A 101 11.27 11.11 -4.45
CA ASP A 101 10.42 10.34 -5.35
C ASP A 101 9.32 11.22 -5.97
N VAL A 102 9.12 12.47 -5.50
CA VAL A 102 8.09 13.39 -5.99
C VAL A 102 8.69 14.48 -6.88
N ASP A 103 8.36 14.44 -8.16
CA ASP A 103 8.71 15.47 -9.14
C ASP A 103 7.56 16.50 -9.22
N PHE A 104 7.70 17.57 -8.42
CA PHE A 104 6.69 18.64 -8.37
C PHE A 104 6.53 19.41 -9.70
N PRO A 105 7.60 19.75 -10.44
CA PRO A 105 7.48 20.38 -11.75
C PRO A 105 6.75 19.52 -12.79
N ASN A 106 7.06 18.22 -12.87
CA ASN A 106 6.48 17.33 -13.88
C ASN A 106 5.18 16.66 -13.43
N GLU A 107 4.75 16.93 -12.20
CA GLU A 107 3.54 16.37 -11.58
C GLU A 107 3.53 14.84 -11.52
N ILE A 108 4.66 14.24 -11.13
CA ILE A 108 4.87 12.79 -11.14
C ILE A 108 5.35 12.29 -9.77
N ILE A 109 4.89 11.10 -9.38
CA ILE A 109 5.47 10.32 -8.28
C ILE A 109 6.12 9.05 -8.84
N SER A 110 7.38 8.83 -8.51
CA SER A 110 8.14 7.62 -8.88
C SER A 110 8.00 6.53 -7.81
N ILE A 111 7.53 5.35 -8.20
CA ILE A 111 7.40 4.20 -7.30
C ILE A 111 8.64 3.32 -7.43
N LYS A 112 9.59 3.46 -6.50
CA LYS A 112 10.88 2.74 -6.51
C LYS A 112 11.00 1.65 -5.44
N ARG A 113 10.21 1.78 -4.37
CA ARG A 113 10.38 0.99 -3.14
C ARG A 113 9.04 0.55 -2.59
N THR A 114 9.08 -0.51 -1.78
CA THR A 114 7.97 -0.93 -0.93
C THR A 114 8.48 -1.31 0.44
N ARG A 115 7.71 -0.98 1.48
CA ARG A 115 8.02 -1.31 2.87
C ARG A 115 6.94 -2.20 3.46
N ASP A 116 7.36 -3.31 4.07
CA ASP A 116 6.47 -4.20 4.81
C ASP A 116 7.16 -4.82 6.05
N HIS A 117 6.68 -5.98 6.49
CA HIS A 117 7.22 -6.71 7.64
C HIS A 117 8.66 -7.17 7.51
N LEU A 118 9.14 -7.37 6.29
CA LEU A 118 10.50 -7.80 6.01
C LEU A 118 11.44 -6.60 5.83
N GLY A 119 10.95 -5.39 6.08
CA GLY A 119 11.67 -4.15 5.88
C GLY A 119 11.33 -3.47 4.55
N GLU A 120 12.21 -2.57 4.15
CA GLU A 120 12.14 -1.87 2.86
C GLU A 120 12.90 -2.67 1.81
N ARG A 121 12.31 -2.81 0.63
CA ARG A 121 12.93 -3.44 -0.55
C ARG A 121 12.63 -2.61 -1.79
N SER A 122 13.48 -2.71 -2.81
CA SER A 122 13.14 -2.20 -4.13
C SER A 122 11.92 -2.94 -4.68
N THR A 123 11.12 -2.25 -5.49
CA THR A 123 10.19 -2.95 -6.38
C THR A 123 11.06 -3.75 -7.36
N LYS A 124 10.75 -5.05 -7.55
CA LYS A 124 11.68 -6.01 -8.19
C LYS A 124 12.14 -5.57 -9.60
N THR A 125 13.45 -5.44 -9.82
CA THR A 125 14.15 -5.16 -11.11
C THR A 125 13.82 -3.80 -11.76
N ASP A 126 14.78 -3.26 -12.52
CA ASP A 126 14.74 -1.94 -13.19
C ASP A 126 13.46 -1.72 -14.05
N ASN A 127 12.79 -2.79 -14.48
CA ASN A 127 11.52 -2.75 -15.21
C ASN A 127 10.26 -2.52 -14.34
N SER A 128 10.39 -2.43 -13.01
CA SER A 128 9.24 -2.23 -12.10
C SER A 128 9.10 -0.82 -11.55
N GLU A 129 10.12 0.04 -11.77
CA GLU A 129 10.00 1.46 -11.47
C GLU A 129 8.98 2.06 -12.43
N ARG A 130 7.86 2.52 -11.87
CA ARG A 130 6.80 3.18 -12.63
C ARG A 130 6.60 4.57 -12.08
N THR A 131 6.25 5.48 -12.96
CA THR A 131 5.76 6.80 -12.61
C THR A 131 4.23 6.79 -12.51
N ILE A 132 3.68 7.63 -11.64
CA ILE A 132 2.26 7.90 -11.54
C ILE A 132 2.08 9.40 -11.73
N ASP A 133 1.32 9.79 -12.75
CA ASP A 133 0.89 11.18 -12.93
C ASP A 133 -0.09 11.54 -11.80
N VAL A 134 0.12 12.70 -11.18
CA VAL A 134 -0.69 13.15 -10.04
C VAL A 134 -1.33 14.51 -10.28
N SER A 135 -2.39 14.76 -9.52
CA SER A 135 -3.13 16.02 -9.60
C SER A 135 -2.35 17.18 -8.98
N THR A 136 -2.51 18.37 -9.54
CA THR A 136 -1.97 19.61 -8.95
C THR A 136 -2.49 19.82 -7.52
N SER A 137 -3.72 19.37 -7.23
CA SER A 137 -4.30 19.40 -5.88
C SER A 137 -3.50 18.53 -4.90
N LEU A 138 -3.18 17.28 -5.26
CA LEU A 138 -2.35 16.40 -4.43
C LEU A 138 -0.98 17.01 -4.18
N LEU A 139 -0.33 17.56 -5.20
CA LEU A 139 0.97 18.22 -5.06
C LEU A 139 0.90 19.44 -4.15
N LYS A 140 -0.17 20.24 -4.23
CA LYS A 140 -0.39 21.37 -3.32
C LYS A 140 -0.52 20.90 -1.87
N HIS A 141 -1.22 19.79 -1.64
CA HIS A 141 -1.29 19.16 -0.33
C HIS A 141 0.09 18.66 0.13
N LEU A 142 0.82 17.92 -0.71
CA LEU A 142 2.15 17.42 -0.38
C LEU A 142 3.15 18.54 -0.09
N LYS A 143 3.06 19.70 -0.76
CA LYS A 143 3.87 20.90 -0.42
C LYS A 143 3.56 21.41 0.98
N LYS A 144 2.28 21.52 1.35
CA LYS A 144 1.87 21.92 2.71
C LYS A 144 2.34 20.91 3.74
N TYR A 145 2.18 19.62 3.45
CA TYR A 145 2.63 18.54 4.33
C TYR A 145 4.16 18.51 4.47
N LYS A 146 4.93 18.84 3.42
CA LYS A 146 6.40 18.97 3.48
C LYS A 146 6.83 20.05 4.47
N ILE A 147 6.12 21.19 4.49
CA ILE A 147 6.36 22.27 5.46
C ILE A 147 6.05 21.79 6.88
N TRP A 148 4.90 21.13 7.10
CA TRP A 148 4.55 20.57 8.40
C TRP A 148 5.59 19.54 8.88
N ALA A 149 6.04 18.64 8.00
CA ALA A 149 7.05 17.64 8.31
C ALA A 149 8.41 18.29 8.67
N ALA A 150 8.80 19.34 7.94
CA ALA A 150 10.01 20.11 8.24
C ALA A 150 9.93 20.78 9.62
N GLN A 151 8.77 21.34 9.99
CA GLN A 151 8.55 21.91 11.32
C GLN A 151 8.67 20.84 12.42
N LYS A 152 8.07 19.65 12.23
CA LYS A 152 8.18 18.55 13.19
C LYS A 152 9.63 18.09 13.38
N LYS A 153 10.38 17.95 12.29
CA LYS A 153 11.81 17.61 12.37
C LYS A 153 12.62 18.70 13.06
N LEU A 154 12.34 19.96 12.79
CA LEU A 154 13.05 21.08 13.41
C LEU A 154 12.83 21.10 14.93
N ILE A 155 11.60 20.85 15.39
CA ILE A 155 11.28 20.71 16.82
C ILE A 155 12.10 19.56 17.45
N ASN A 156 12.35 18.50 16.70
CA ASN A 156 13.18 17.37 17.11
C ASN A 156 14.69 17.57 16.85
N GLY A 157 15.13 18.80 16.54
CA GLY A 157 16.54 19.14 16.35
C GLY A 157 17.17 18.65 15.04
N ALA A 158 16.36 18.29 14.04
CA ALA A 158 16.82 17.79 12.75
C ALA A 158 16.29 18.62 11.58
N LYS A 159 17.00 18.61 10.45
CA LYS A 159 16.52 19.17 9.19
C LYS A 159 15.83 18.08 8.35
N LEU A 160 14.81 18.48 7.59
CA LEU A 160 14.23 17.62 6.56
C LEU A 160 15.19 17.49 5.37
N ASN A 161 15.40 16.26 4.92
CA ASN A 161 16.22 15.89 3.78
C ASN A 161 15.35 15.26 2.69
N GLU A 162 15.81 15.31 1.44
CA GLU A 162 15.05 14.74 0.31
C GLU A 162 14.95 13.21 0.37
N ASP A 163 15.87 12.54 1.07
CA ASP A 163 15.82 11.10 1.31
C ASP A 163 14.90 10.70 2.48
N ASP A 164 14.29 11.66 3.19
CA ASP A 164 13.35 11.32 4.25
C ASP A 164 12.06 10.74 3.68
N HIS A 165 11.48 9.76 4.39
CA HIS A 165 10.15 9.26 4.09
C HIS A 165 9.12 10.38 4.17
N ILE A 166 8.17 10.40 3.25
CA ILE A 166 7.06 11.36 3.26
C ILE A 166 6.21 11.10 4.52
N LEU A 167 5.69 9.88 4.68
CA LEU A 167 4.80 9.56 5.79
C LEU A 167 5.57 9.32 7.09
N ILE A 168 5.57 10.32 7.96
CA ILE A 168 6.27 10.31 9.24
C ILE A 168 5.35 10.19 10.45
N ASN A 169 5.84 9.55 11.50
CA ASN A 169 5.24 9.66 12.83
C ASN A 169 5.55 11.05 13.40
N ALA A 170 4.52 11.80 13.82
CA ALA A 170 4.67 13.20 14.24
C ALA A 170 5.59 13.41 15.45
N SER A 171 5.69 12.42 16.35
CA SER A 171 6.49 12.51 17.58
C SER A 171 7.94 12.14 17.33
N THR A 172 8.19 11.03 16.62
CA THR A 172 9.56 10.52 16.38
C THR A 172 10.19 11.10 15.13
N THR A 173 9.41 11.69 14.22
CA THR A 173 9.81 12.16 12.88
C THR A 173 10.43 11.10 11.98
N GLY A 174 10.40 9.83 12.42
CA GLY A 174 10.75 8.67 11.62
C GLY A 174 9.56 8.14 10.82
N PRO A 175 9.78 7.14 9.97
CA PRO A 175 8.73 6.57 9.11
C PRO A 175 7.59 5.97 9.93
N ILE A 176 6.35 6.09 9.47
CA ILE A 176 5.19 5.48 10.16
C ILE A 176 5.36 3.97 10.36
N ALA A 177 4.74 3.45 11.43
CA ALA A 177 4.73 2.02 11.69
C ALA A 177 3.89 1.27 10.66
N ARG A 178 4.23 0.01 10.37
CA ARG A 178 3.52 -0.83 9.39
C ARG A 178 2.03 -1.06 9.69
N MET A 179 1.64 -0.97 10.95
CA MET A 179 0.26 -1.19 11.37
C MET A 179 -0.61 0.04 11.13
N PHE A 180 0.01 1.22 10.98
CA PHE A 180 -0.63 2.52 10.91
C PHE A 180 -1.76 2.59 9.87
N PRO A 181 -1.60 2.10 8.62
CA PRO A 181 -2.70 2.13 7.65
C PRO A 181 -3.87 1.22 8.05
N ASN A 182 -3.61 0.01 8.53
CA ASN A 182 -4.69 -0.92 8.88
C ASN A 182 -5.41 -0.47 10.16
N GLN A 183 -4.68 0.06 11.15
CA GLN A 183 -5.26 0.58 12.39
C GLN A 183 -6.13 1.81 12.13
N LEU A 184 -5.72 2.70 11.21
CA LEU A 184 -6.54 3.81 10.78
C LEU A 184 -7.85 3.31 10.15
N MET A 185 -7.78 2.40 9.18
CA MET A 185 -8.99 1.89 8.50
C MET A 185 -9.95 1.19 9.47
N GLU A 186 -9.43 0.39 10.41
CA GLU A 186 -10.27 -0.27 11.41
C GLU A 186 -10.94 0.76 12.34
N ARG A 187 -10.22 1.78 12.78
CA ARG A 187 -10.79 2.84 13.62
C ARG A 187 -11.89 3.63 12.90
N VAL A 188 -11.67 3.97 11.63
CA VAL A 188 -12.68 4.68 10.82
C VAL A 188 -13.93 3.81 10.63
N PHE A 189 -13.75 2.49 10.45
CA PHE A 189 -14.85 1.53 10.43
C PHE A 189 -15.60 1.44 11.77
N GLU A 190 -14.90 1.34 12.90
CA GLU A 190 -15.51 1.29 14.25
C GLU A 190 -16.35 2.55 14.55
N LYS A 191 -16.04 3.67 13.90
CA LYS A 191 -16.79 4.93 13.98
C LYS A 191 -17.99 5.00 13.05
N GLY A 192 -18.23 3.97 12.23
CA GLY A 192 -19.36 3.88 11.31
C GLY A 192 -19.25 4.81 10.09
N VAL A 193 -18.05 5.31 9.77
CA VAL A 193 -17.84 6.27 8.67
C VAL A 193 -17.90 5.58 7.30
N ILE A 194 -17.34 4.37 7.23
CA ILE A 194 -17.35 3.50 6.05
C ILE A 194 -17.55 2.05 6.48
N LYS A 195 -17.91 1.18 5.54
CA LYS A 195 -17.92 -0.28 5.76
C LYS A 195 -16.51 -0.82 6.02
N ARG A 196 -16.43 -2.02 6.59
CA ARG A 196 -15.15 -2.64 6.95
C ARG A 196 -14.36 -3.02 5.70
N VAL A 197 -13.26 -2.31 5.45
CA VAL A 197 -12.34 -2.58 4.34
C VAL A 197 -10.89 -2.45 4.77
N THR A 198 -9.99 -3.07 4.01
CA THR A 198 -8.54 -2.89 4.22
C THR A 198 -8.02 -1.69 3.41
N PRO A 199 -6.81 -1.16 3.70
CA PRO A 199 -6.22 -0.13 2.85
C PRO A 199 -6.06 -0.52 1.37
N HIS A 200 -6.09 -1.83 1.04
CA HIS A 200 -6.04 -2.28 -0.35
C HIS A 200 -7.32 -1.97 -1.13
N ALA A 201 -8.46 -1.82 -0.43
CA ALA A 201 -9.73 -1.42 -1.02
C ALA A 201 -9.64 -0.06 -1.74
N LEU A 202 -8.83 0.88 -1.22
CA LEU A 202 -8.61 2.18 -1.89
C LEU A 202 -7.98 2.02 -3.28
N ARG A 203 -7.07 1.05 -3.45
CA ARG A 203 -6.51 0.71 -4.76
C ARG A 203 -7.53 0.08 -5.69
N HIS A 204 -8.34 -0.85 -5.17
CA HIS A 204 -9.43 -1.46 -5.95
C HIS A 204 -10.46 -0.43 -6.38
N THR A 205 -10.77 0.49 -5.48
CA THR A 205 -11.68 1.60 -5.72
C THR A 205 -11.15 2.53 -6.81
N TYR A 206 -9.89 2.94 -6.72
CA TYR A 206 -9.23 3.74 -7.75
C TYR A 206 -9.30 3.07 -9.13
N ALA A 207 -8.94 1.77 -9.20
CA ALA A 207 -9.01 1.02 -10.46
C ALA A 207 -10.44 0.91 -11.01
N SER A 208 -11.43 0.69 -10.14
CA SER A 208 -12.84 0.56 -10.54
C SER A 208 -13.41 1.89 -11.05
N LEU A 209 -13.06 3.00 -10.40
CA LEU A 209 -13.47 4.34 -10.81
C LEU A 209 -12.88 4.75 -12.17
N LEU A 210 -11.62 4.40 -12.44
CA LEU A 210 -10.99 4.59 -13.74
C LEU A 210 -11.74 3.84 -14.86
N ILE A 211 -12.04 2.56 -14.60
CA ILE A 211 -12.77 1.71 -15.55
C ILE A 211 -14.17 2.28 -15.80
N ALA A 212 -14.89 2.65 -14.73
CA ALA A 212 -16.25 3.17 -14.82
C ALA A 212 -16.36 4.47 -15.63
N LYS A 213 -15.35 5.35 -15.54
CA LYS A 213 -15.31 6.60 -16.32
C LYS A 213 -14.69 6.43 -17.71
N GLY A 214 -14.21 5.24 -18.06
CA GLY A 214 -13.59 4.96 -19.36
C GLY A 214 -12.26 5.71 -19.56
N ILE A 215 -11.59 6.09 -18.47
CA ILE A 215 -10.39 6.92 -18.49
C ILE A 215 -9.16 6.01 -18.33
N PRO A 216 -8.19 6.03 -19.26
CA PRO A 216 -6.90 5.39 -19.05
C PRO A 216 -6.24 5.88 -17.75
N VAL A 217 -5.51 5.00 -17.04
CA VAL A 217 -4.88 5.30 -15.73
C VAL A 217 -4.12 6.64 -15.73
N GLN A 218 -3.50 7.00 -16.86
CA GLN A 218 -2.73 8.22 -17.09
C GLN A 218 -3.55 9.52 -17.11
N GLN A 219 -4.87 9.46 -17.31
CA GLN A 219 -5.71 10.65 -17.53
C GLN A 219 -6.52 11.08 -16.28
N TRP A 220 -6.41 10.38 -15.15
CA TRP A 220 -7.16 10.67 -13.92
C TRP A 220 -6.51 11.74 -13.04
N ARG A 221 -6.51 12.98 -13.53
CA ARG A 221 -5.85 14.10 -12.84
C ARG A 221 -6.81 14.95 -12.00
N ASN A 222 -8.11 14.95 -12.28
CA ASN A 222 -8.98 16.04 -11.81
C ASN A 222 -10.23 15.63 -11.01
N SER A 223 -10.49 14.35 -10.76
CA SER A 223 -11.79 13.95 -10.19
C SER A 223 -11.87 13.97 -8.65
N LEU A 224 -10.72 13.98 -7.97
CA LEU A 224 -10.66 14.14 -6.51
C LEU A 224 -10.19 15.58 -6.24
N GLU A 225 -11.10 16.53 -6.44
CA GLU A 225 -10.91 17.87 -5.93
C GLU A 225 -10.86 17.78 -4.41
N ILE A 226 -9.75 18.25 -3.83
CA ILE A 226 -9.53 18.24 -2.40
C ILE A 226 -10.51 19.26 -1.80
N PRO A 227 -11.43 18.86 -0.90
CA PRO A 227 -12.25 19.82 -0.17
C PRO A 227 -11.40 20.68 0.77
#